data_AF-N6WUA7-F1
#
_entry.id   AF-N6WUA7-F1
#
_cell.length_a   1.000
_cell.length_b   1.000
_cell.length_c   1.000
_cell.angle_alpha   90.00
_cell.angle_beta   90.00
_cell.angle_gamma   90.00
#
_symmetry.space_group_name_H-M   'P 1'
#
loop_
_entity.id
_entity.type
_entity.pdbx_description
1 polymer ?
#
loop_
_entity_poly.entity_id
_entity_poly.type
_entity_poly.pdbx_seq_one_letter_code
_entity_poly.pdbx_strand_id
1 'polypeptide(L)'
;MQYKNTATLGPEKPEHGEAHRRDCLARFVMRQKPESREFLLEQMKPRLRADIRQRMLNQFAEQLMALDPERREARLARIRFNARKGERHRAFATDIESRVRHMQKAEGGDYGRRA
;
A
#
# COMPACT_ATOMS: atom_id res chain seq x y z
N MET A 1 4.66 48.95 -20.20
CA MET A 1 3.97 47.97 -19.34
C MET A 1 5.02 47.21 -18.53
N GLN A 2 5.05 47.40 -17.21
CA GLN A 2 5.92 46.66 -16.30
C GLN A 2 5.06 45.67 -15.52
N TYR A 3 5.28 44.36 -15.71
CA TYR A 3 4.70 43.36 -14.83
C TYR A 3 5.71 43.01 -13.75
N LYS A 4 5.48 43.57 -12.55
CA LYS A 4 6.08 43.10 -11.30
C LYS A 4 5.28 41.89 -10.84
N ASN A 5 5.92 40.73 -10.69
CA ASN A 5 5.42 39.63 -9.88
C ASN A 5 6.57 38.69 -9.51
N THR A 6 7.39 39.10 -8.55
CA THR A 6 8.22 38.16 -7.78
C THR A 6 7.49 37.86 -6.49
N ALA A 7 6.43 37.06 -6.61
CA ALA A 7 5.80 36.42 -5.46
C ALA A 7 6.85 35.54 -4.77
N THR A 8 7.17 35.93 -3.55
CA THR A 8 8.13 35.28 -2.66
C THR A 8 7.53 33.95 -2.23
N LEU A 9 7.88 32.86 -2.92
CA LEU A 9 7.57 31.51 -2.44
C LEU A 9 8.50 31.25 -1.25
N GLY A 10 7.95 31.33 -0.04
CA GLY A 10 8.61 30.89 1.18
C GLY A 10 9.03 29.42 1.08
N PRO A 11 9.94 28.95 1.96
CA PRO A 11 10.47 27.59 1.89
C PRO A 11 9.34 26.59 2.14
N GLU A 12 8.78 26.01 1.08
CA GLU A 12 7.90 24.86 1.19
C GLU A 12 8.67 23.74 1.88
N LYS A 13 8.23 23.35 3.08
CA LYS A 13 8.81 22.24 3.84
C LYS A 13 8.90 21.02 2.91
N PRO A 14 10.11 20.56 2.53
CA PRO A 14 10.28 19.62 1.42
C PRO A 14 9.76 18.20 1.71
N GLU A 15 9.50 17.88 2.97
CA GLU A 15 9.15 16.53 3.42
C GLU A 15 7.74 16.09 2.99
N HIS A 16 6.74 16.98 3.03
CA HIS A 16 5.38 16.65 2.62
C HIS A 16 5.25 16.50 1.09
N GLY A 17 5.98 17.31 0.32
CA GLY A 17 5.98 17.22 -1.13
C GLY A 17 6.65 15.94 -1.66
N GLU A 18 7.66 15.41 -0.96
CA GLU A 18 8.30 14.16 -1.37
C GLU A 18 7.39 12.94 -1.12
N ALA A 19 6.78 12.84 0.07
CA ALA A 19 5.87 11.75 0.40
C ALA A 19 4.64 11.71 -0.53
N HIS A 20 4.06 12.88 -0.84
CA HIS A 20 2.95 12.98 -1.77
C HIS A 20 3.34 12.58 -3.20
N ARG A 21 4.51 13.03 -3.68
CA ARG A 21 5.05 12.61 -5.00
C ARG A 21 5.26 11.10 -5.07
N ARG A 22 5.79 10.49 -3.99
CA ARG A 22 5.94 9.03 -3.89
C ARG A 22 4.60 8.31 -3.94
N ASP A 23 3.57 8.81 -3.25
CA ASP A 23 2.21 8.27 -3.35
C ASP A 23 1.68 8.32 -4.80
N CYS A 24 1.76 9.49 -5.44
CA CYS A 24 1.30 9.65 -6.82
C CYS A 24 2.01 8.69 -7.80
N LEU A 25 3.34 8.55 -7.67
CA LEU A 25 4.13 7.60 -8.45
C LEU A 25 3.75 6.14 -8.15
N ALA A 26 3.47 5.82 -6.88
CA ALA A 26 3.05 4.48 -6.50
C ALA A 26 1.70 4.10 -7.13
N ARG A 27 0.73 5.03 -7.12
CA ARG A 27 -0.57 4.86 -7.79
C ARG A 27 -0.42 4.72 -9.29
N PHE A 28 0.50 5.47 -9.90
CA PHE A 28 0.76 5.37 -11.33
C PHE A 28 1.27 3.98 -11.70
N VAL A 29 2.28 3.46 -10.98
CA VAL A 29 2.84 2.12 -11.24
C VAL A 29 1.82 1.00 -10.99
N MET A 30 0.96 1.15 -9.98
CA MET A 30 -0.13 0.21 -9.73
C MET A 30 -1.16 0.11 -10.86
N ARG A 31 -1.31 1.15 -11.69
CA ARG A 31 -2.21 1.17 -12.85
C ARG A 31 -1.58 0.62 -14.13
N GLN A 32 -0.26 0.40 -14.15
CA GLN A 32 0.43 -0.14 -15.32
C GLN A 32 0.19 -1.65 -15.47
N LYS A 33 0.34 -2.14 -16.70
CA LYS A 33 0.26 -3.58 -16.99
C LYS A 33 1.34 -4.36 -16.23
N PRO A 34 1.10 -5.64 -15.88
CA PRO A 34 2.03 -6.46 -15.10
C PRO A 34 3.45 -6.48 -15.67
N GLU A 35 3.60 -6.55 -16.98
CA GLU A 35 4.88 -6.65 -17.68
C GLU A 35 5.69 -5.34 -17.57
N SER A 36 5.01 -4.20 -17.65
CA SER A 36 5.64 -2.88 -17.47
C SER A 36 5.94 -2.56 -16.00
N ARG A 37 5.25 -3.23 -15.08
CA ARG A 37 5.36 -2.97 -13.65
C ARG A 37 6.70 -3.44 -13.07
N GLU A 38 7.17 -4.62 -13.45
CA GLU A 38 8.46 -5.13 -12.97
C GLU A 38 9.63 -4.24 -13.42
N PHE A 39 9.63 -3.83 -14.69
CA PHE A 39 10.63 -2.89 -15.22
C PHE A 39 10.60 -1.54 -14.48
N LEU A 40 9.41 -0.97 -14.26
CA LEU A 40 9.28 0.28 -13.51
C LEU A 40 9.71 0.13 -12.06
N LEU A 41 9.39 -1.00 -11.42
CA LEU A 41 9.86 -1.29 -10.07
C LEU A 41 11.38 -1.42 -10.05
N GLU A 42 12.01 -2.05 -11.04
CA GLU A 42 13.47 -2.17 -11.14
C GLU A 42 14.19 -0.82 -11.24
N GLN A 43 13.60 0.15 -11.94
CA GLN A 43 14.17 1.50 -12.08
C GLN A 43 13.88 2.42 -10.88
N MET A 44 13.07 1.99 -9.92
CA MET A 44 12.62 2.83 -8.80
C MET A 44 13.53 2.79 -7.57
N LYS A 45 13.65 3.95 -6.90
CA LYS A 45 14.32 4.12 -5.59
C LYS A 45 13.74 3.13 -4.55
N PRO A 46 14.56 2.53 -3.66
CA PRO A 46 14.11 1.54 -2.69
C PRO A 46 12.92 1.96 -1.81
N ARG A 47 12.89 3.23 -1.38
CA ARG A 47 11.78 3.79 -0.57
C ARG A 47 10.44 3.78 -1.35
N LEU A 48 10.47 4.09 -2.64
CA LEU A 48 9.26 4.10 -3.48
C LEU A 48 8.76 2.68 -3.77
N ARG A 49 9.66 1.72 -3.94
CA ARG A 49 9.28 0.28 -4.02
C ARG A 49 8.59 -0.18 -2.73
N ALA A 50 9.11 0.23 -1.56
CA ALA A 50 8.50 -0.09 -0.28
C ALA A 50 7.09 0.52 -0.16
N ASP A 51 6.93 1.79 -0.54
CA ASP A 51 5.62 2.48 -0.53
C ASP A 51 4.61 1.78 -1.45
N ILE A 52 5.02 1.36 -2.65
CA ILE A 52 4.16 0.60 -3.57
C ILE A 52 3.77 -0.74 -2.97
N ARG A 53 4.73 -1.48 -2.41
CA ARG A 53 4.46 -2.78 -1.78
C ARG A 53 3.45 -2.62 -0.65
N GLN A 54 3.65 -1.64 0.22
CA GLN A 54 2.71 -1.35 1.32
C GLN A 54 1.31 -1.02 0.82
N ARG A 55 1.19 -0.21 -0.24
CA ARG A 55 -0.11 0.11 -0.84
C ARG A 55 -0.80 -1.10 -1.46
N MET A 56 -0.05 -1.95 -2.17
CA MET A 56 -0.59 -3.21 -2.69
C MET A 56 -1.10 -4.10 -1.57
N LEU A 57 -0.34 -4.22 -0.48
CA LEU A 57 -0.72 -5.03 0.66
C LEU A 57 -1.99 -4.51 1.31
N ASN A 58 -2.11 -3.19 1.49
CA ASN A 58 -3.31 -2.54 2.02
C ASN A 58 -4.53 -2.78 1.13
N GLN A 59 -4.41 -2.48 -0.16
CA GLN A 59 -5.51 -2.67 -1.11
C GLN A 59 -5.97 -4.12 -1.15
N PHE A 60 -5.03 -5.07 -1.14
CA PHE A 60 -5.36 -6.49 -1.15
C PHE A 60 -6.02 -6.93 0.17
N ALA A 61 -5.56 -6.43 1.31
CA ALA A 61 -6.20 -6.68 2.59
C ALA A 61 -7.62 -6.10 2.64
N GLU A 62 -7.83 -4.86 2.15
CA GLU A 62 -9.16 -4.23 2.04
C GLU A 62 -10.09 -5.06 1.14
N GLN A 63 -9.60 -5.53 -0.01
CA GLN A 63 -10.36 -6.41 -0.89
C GLN A 63 -10.74 -7.72 -0.21
N LEU A 64 -9.85 -8.32 0.59
CA LEU A 64 -10.16 -9.50 1.39
C LEU A 64 -11.20 -9.20 2.49
N MET A 65 -11.12 -8.03 3.12
CA MET A 65 -12.09 -7.56 4.11
C MET A 65 -13.48 -7.31 3.53
N ALA A 66 -13.57 -6.95 2.26
CA ALA A 66 -14.84 -6.81 1.55
C ALA A 66 -15.50 -8.15 1.17
N LEU A 67 -14.78 -9.27 1.28
CA LEU A 67 -15.36 -10.60 1.05
C LEU A 67 -16.10 -11.11 2.28
N ASP A 68 -17.11 -11.95 2.03
CA ASP A 68 -17.77 -12.76 3.05
C ASP A 68 -16.74 -13.59 3.84
N PRO A 69 -16.96 -13.84 5.15
CA PRO A 69 -15.99 -14.52 6.02
C PRO A 69 -15.48 -15.85 5.45
N GLU A 70 -16.36 -16.69 4.92
CA GLU A 70 -15.98 -17.99 4.34
C GLU A 70 -15.09 -17.85 3.09
N ARG A 71 -15.41 -16.90 2.21
CA ARG A 71 -14.64 -16.63 0.99
C ARG A 71 -13.28 -16.01 1.31
N ARG A 72 -13.24 -15.14 2.32
CA ARG A 72 -12.00 -14.56 2.86
C ARG A 72 -11.10 -15.67 3.38
N GLU A 73 -11.63 -16.59 4.19
CA GLU A 73 -10.86 -17.69 4.75
C GLU A 73 -10.34 -18.64 3.67
N ALA A 74 -11.17 -18.98 2.67
CA ALA A 74 -10.73 -19.77 1.53
C ALA A 74 -9.58 -19.08 0.74
N ARG A 75 -9.63 -17.75 0.61
CA ARG A 75 -8.55 -16.98 -0.03
C ARG A 75 -7.28 -16.92 0.81
N LEU A 76 -7.38 -16.71 2.11
CA LEU A 76 -6.25 -16.76 3.03
C LEU A 76 -5.60 -18.16 3.03
N ALA A 77 -6.40 -19.23 3.04
CA ALA A 77 -5.91 -20.59 2.91
C ALA A 77 -5.11 -20.80 1.61
N ARG A 78 -5.58 -20.26 0.49
CA ARG A 78 -4.83 -20.33 -0.79
C ARG A 78 -3.54 -19.51 -0.77
N ILE A 79 -3.53 -18.36 -0.09
CA ILE A 79 -2.33 -17.56 0.12
C ILE A 79 -1.31 -18.34 0.98
N ARG A 80 -1.74 -18.95 2.09
CA ARG A 80 -0.91 -19.84 2.92
C ARG A 80 -0.38 -21.04 2.15
N PHE A 81 -1.20 -21.62 1.27
CA PHE A 81 -0.74 -22.72 0.42
C PHE A 81 0.38 -22.25 -0.53
N ASN A 82 0.21 -21.10 -1.17
CA ASN A 82 1.24 -20.52 -2.05
C ASN A 82 2.51 -20.09 -1.29
N ALA A 83 2.41 -19.74 0.00
CA ALA A 83 3.55 -19.41 0.85
C ALA A 83 4.63 -20.51 0.89
N ARG A 84 4.24 -21.77 0.62
CA ARG A 84 5.15 -22.92 0.57
C ARG A 84 6.07 -22.92 -0.66
N LYS A 85 5.78 -22.12 -1.68
CA LYS A 85 6.53 -22.09 -2.94
C LYS A 85 7.84 -21.30 -2.86
N GLY A 86 8.08 -20.56 -1.78
CA GLY A 86 9.35 -19.87 -1.56
C GLY A 86 9.25 -18.71 -0.57
N GLU A 87 10.40 -18.19 -0.18
CA GLU A 87 10.53 -17.15 0.86
C GLU A 87 9.73 -15.88 0.53
N ARG A 88 9.75 -15.43 -0.73
CA ARG A 88 8.97 -14.27 -1.19
C ARG A 88 7.47 -14.44 -0.97
N HIS A 89 6.93 -15.63 -1.22
CA HIS A 89 5.51 -15.93 -1.01
C HIS A 89 5.18 -16.04 0.48
N ARG A 90 6.12 -16.56 1.28
CA ARG A 90 5.98 -16.63 2.74
C ARG A 90 5.93 -15.24 3.37
N ALA A 91 6.86 -14.36 3.02
CA ALA A 91 6.86 -12.97 3.50
C ALA A 91 5.55 -12.25 3.15
N PHE A 92 5.10 -12.36 1.89
CA PHE A 92 3.83 -11.80 1.46
C PHE A 92 2.63 -12.34 2.25
N ALA A 93 2.58 -13.66 2.48
CA ALA A 93 1.50 -14.27 3.24
C ALA A 93 1.43 -13.74 4.68
N THR A 94 2.57 -13.67 5.36
CA THR A 94 2.67 -13.11 6.71
C THR A 94 2.19 -11.66 6.76
N ASP A 95 2.65 -10.83 5.81
CA ASP A 95 2.30 -9.40 5.76
C ASP A 95 0.79 -9.20 5.58
N ILE A 96 0.17 -9.94 4.63
CA ILE A 96 -1.26 -9.85 4.36
C ILE A 96 -2.10 -10.35 5.54
N GLU A 97 -1.75 -11.48 6.14
CA GLU A 97 -2.49 -12.02 7.28
C GLU A 97 -2.44 -11.09 8.49
N SER A 98 -1.27 -10.50 8.76
CA SER A 98 -1.11 -9.50 9.81
C SER A 98 -2.02 -8.29 9.56
N ARG A 99 -2.10 -7.82 8.30
CA ARG A 99 -2.90 -6.65 7.94
C ARG A 99 -4.40 -6.91 8.02
N VAL A 100 -4.86 -8.04 7.50
CA VAL A 100 -6.28 -8.47 7.60
C VAL A 100 -6.68 -8.61 9.07
N ARG A 101 -5.84 -9.24 9.91
CA ARG A 101 -6.09 -9.34 11.35
C ARG A 101 -6.19 -7.98 12.03
N HIS A 102 -5.31 -7.04 11.67
CA HIS A 102 -5.37 -5.68 12.19
C HIS A 102 -6.69 -4.98 11.79
N MET A 103 -7.13 -5.12 10.54
CA MET A 103 -8.39 -4.56 10.05
C MET A 103 -9.61 -5.20 10.73
N GLN A 104 -9.63 -6.53 10.90
CA GLN A 104 -10.68 -7.23 11.64
C GLN A 104 -10.78 -6.76 13.10
N LYS A 105 -9.63 -6.50 13.75
CA LYS A 105 -9.59 -5.95 15.11
C LYS A 105 -10.08 -4.50 15.16
N ALA A 106 -9.83 -3.70 14.12
CA ALA A 106 -10.32 -2.34 14.03
C ALA A 106 -11.84 -2.29 13.76
N GLU A 107 -12.39 -3.24 12.99
CA GLU A 107 -13.84 -3.36 12.75
C GLU A 107 -14.59 -3.96 13.93
N GLY A 108 -14.01 -4.95 14.63
CA GLY A 108 -14.57 -5.56 15.83
C GLY A 108 -14.28 -4.80 17.13
N GLY A 109 -13.51 -3.71 17.03
CA GLY A 109 -13.07 -2.89 18.15
C GLY A 109 -14.01 -1.72 18.36
N ASP A 110 -15.10 -1.97 19.10
CA ASP A 110 -15.74 -0.97 19.94
C ASP A 110 -14.64 -0.16 20.63
N TYR A 111 -14.61 1.15 20.39
CA TYR A 111 -13.84 2.06 21.21
C TYR A 111 -14.30 1.78 22.62
N GLY A 112 -13.45 1.13 23.42
CA GLY A 112 -13.61 1.02 24.85
C GLY A 112 -14.00 2.40 25.36
N ARG A 113 -15.29 2.51 25.62
CA ARG A 113 -16.05 3.62 26.16
C ARG A 113 -15.24 4.17 27.33
N ARG A 114 -14.42 5.19 27.09
CA ARG A 114 -13.91 6.04 28.18
C ARG A 114 -15.06 6.96 28.53
N ALA A 115 -15.97 6.42 29.33
CA ALA A 115 -16.75 7.20 30.28
C ALA A 115 -15.82 7.75 31.36
#